data_AF-A0A6P0XM06-F1
#
_entry.id   AF-A0A6P0XM06-F1
#
_cell.length_a   1.000
_cell.length_b   1.000
_cell.length_c   1.000
_cell.angle_alpha   90.00
_cell.angle_beta   90.00
_cell.angle_gamma   90.00
#
_symmetry.space_group_name_H-M   'P 1'
#
loop_
_entity.id
_entity.type
_entity.pdbx_description
1 polymer ?
#
loop_
_entity_poly.entity_id
_entity_poly.type
_entity_poly.pdbx_seq_one_letter_code
_entity_poly.pdbx_strand_id
1 'polypeptide(L)'
;MSKTKLSNLYKLEDWWTVWIGLLLLASVFSGWVTVVPKMPKWKGGDIAAALPIDLIPGLILLAIALCALFTFGNIVMGGRRGRAMIPGFFGIFLLATLAYILGNSQVAKAINLGYAFWALAIGLLISNTVGTPKWLRPAVRTEYYIKTGLVILGAEILFSRIVEFGPYGLAIAWGVTPIVVIFMYLFGTRILKMQQKTLVMIVATSTSVCGVSAAIAAAAACRAKKDELTLAVGMTLIFTVIMMIAMPLFVQAVNMNELVGGAWLGGTIDATGA
;
A
#
# COMPACT_ATOMS: atom_id res chain seq x y z
N MET A 1 30.48 -10.02 -0.86
CA MET A 1 29.35 -10.91 -0.50
C MET A 1 29.65 -11.53 0.85
N SER A 2 28.96 -11.10 1.91
CA SER A 2 28.93 -11.85 3.17
C SER A 2 27.95 -13.02 2.99
N LYS A 3 28.37 -14.25 3.29
CA LYS A 3 27.50 -15.43 3.27
C LYS A 3 26.39 -15.20 4.31
N THR A 4 25.18 -14.86 3.86
CA THR A 4 23.99 -14.87 4.72
C THR A 4 23.74 -16.32 5.14
N LYS A 5 24.27 -16.70 6.30
CA LYS A 5 23.88 -17.94 6.99
C LYS A 5 22.37 -17.88 7.23
N LEU A 6 21.63 -18.97 6.99
CA LEU A 6 20.20 -19.07 7.30
C LEU A 6 19.88 -18.62 8.75
N SER A 7 20.84 -18.77 9.66
CA SER A 7 20.76 -18.30 11.04
C SER A 7 20.73 -16.78 11.22
N ASN A 8 20.81 -15.96 10.16
CA ASN A 8 20.66 -14.50 10.25
C ASN A 8 19.32 -14.01 9.67
N LEU A 9 18.46 -14.92 9.15
CA LEU A 9 17.18 -14.55 8.56
C LEU A 9 16.26 -13.83 9.57
N TYR A 10 16.31 -14.22 10.85
CA TYR A 10 15.52 -13.57 11.91
C TYR A 10 15.95 -12.13 12.25
N LYS A 11 17.10 -11.67 11.72
CA LYS A 11 17.56 -10.28 11.92
C LYS A 11 17.17 -9.37 10.75
N LEU A 12 16.64 -9.93 9.66
CA LEU A 12 16.27 -9.19 8.47
C LEU A 12 14.82 -8.72 8.57
N GLU A 13 14.60 -7.44 8.27
CA GLU A 13 13.27 -6.83 8.27
C GLU A 13 12.34 -7.52 7.26
N ASP A 14 12.86 -7.86 6.09
CA ASP A 14 12.08 -8.48 5.01
C ASP A 14 11.42 -9.80 5.45
N TRP A 15 12.16 -10.65 6.18
CA TRP A 15 11.60 -11.92 6.66
C TRP A 15 10.54 -11.73 7.73
N TRP A 16 10.72 -10.77 8.64
CA TRP A 16 9.69 -10.47 9.63
C TRP A 16 8.39 -10.01 8.98
N THR A 17 8.44 -9.23 7.89
CA THR A 17 7.22 -8.81 7.18
C THR A 17 6.46 -10.01 6.60
N VAL A 18 7.18 -11.01 6.09
CA VAL A 18 6.61 -12.27 5.59
C VAL A 18 6.03 -13.09 6.75
N TRP A 19 6.78 -13.29 7.83
CA TRP A 19 6.30 -14.05 9.00
C TRP A 19 5.04 -13.43 9.60
N ILE A 20 5.03 -12.11 9.77
CA ILE A 20 3.87 -11.37 10.29
C ILE A 20 2.67 -11.52 9.35
N GLY A 21 2.88 -11.33 8.04
CA GLY A 21 1.82 -11.49 7.05
C GLY A 21 1.21 -12.90 7.08
N LEU A 22 2.05 -13.93 7.12
CA LEU A 22 1.61 -15.33 7.22
C LEU A 22 0.88 -15.62 8.54
N LEU A 23 1.35 -15.07 9.66
CA LEU A 23 0.72 -15.25 10.97
C LEU A 23 -0.69 -14.61 10.98
N LEU A 24 -0.81 -13.40 10.42
CA LEU A 24 -2.10 -12.73 10.27
C LEU A 24 -3.04 -13.52 9.35
N LEU A 25 -2.55 -14.01 8.21
CA LEU A 25 -3.34 -14.88 7.32
C LEU A 25 -3.79 -16.16 8.03
N ALA A 26 -2.89 -16.85 8.74
CA ALA A 26 -3.22 -18.04 9.50
C ALA A 26 -4.27 -17.77 10.60
N SER A 27 -4.22 -16.60 11.24
CA SER A 27 -5.22 -16.19 12.25
C SER A 27 -6.62 -16.00 11.65
N VAL A 28 -6.71 -15.56 10.40
CA VAL A 28 -7.98 -15.45 9.67
C VAL A 28 -8.47 -16.83 9.24
N PHE A 29 -7.61 -17.67 8.66
CA PHE A 29 -7.99 -19.02 8.22
C PHE A 29 -8.37 -19.97 9.38
N SER A 30 -7.76 -19.79 10.55
CA SER A 30 -8.09 -20.58 11.76
C SER A 30 -9.39 -20.12 12.44
N GLY A 31 -10.04 -19.06 11.96
CA GLY A 31 -11.25 -18.52 12.55
C GLY A 31 -11.03 -17.79 13.88
N TRP A 32 -9.77 -17.46 14.22
CA TRP A 32 -9.46 -16.63 15.38
C TRP A 32 -9.82 -15.16 15.15
N VAL A 33 -9.68 -14.70 13.91
CA VAL A 33 -10.14 -13.37 13.48
C VAL A 33 -11.34 -13.56 12.56
N THR A 34 -12.54 -13.42 13.13
CA THR A 34 -13.81 -13.59 12.39
C THR A 34 -14.40 -12.29 11.87
N VAL A 35 -14.04 -11.15 12.47
CA VAL A 35 -14.55 -9.83 12.08
C VAL A 35 -13.43 -8.80 12.15
N VAL A 36 -13.16 -8.15 11.01
CA VAL A 36 -12.30 -6.95 10.97
C VAL A 36 -13.23 -5.73 11.06
N PRO A 37 -13.02 -4.79 12.01
CA PRO A 37 -13.86 -3.62 12.14
C PRO A 37 -13.76 -2.75 10.88
N LYS A 38 -14.83 -2.72 10.08
CA LYS A 38 -14.96 -1.87 8.89
C LYS A 38 -15.74 -0.62 9.27
N MET A 39 -15.17 0.56 9.01
CA MET A 39 -15.86 1.80 9.34
C MET A 39 -17.06 2.02 8.40
N PRO A 40 -18.22 2.43 8.92
CA PRO A 40 -19.40 2.71 8.13
C PRO A 40 -19.27 4.02 7.35
N LYS A 41 -20.01 4.13 6.25
CA LYS A 41 -20.13 5.39 5.48
C LYS A 41 -20.98 6.37 6.30
N TRP A 42 -20.58 7.63 6.37
CA TRP A 42 -21.28 8.63 7.21
C TRP A 42 -21.50 9.96 6.47
N LYS A 43 -22.56 10.69 6.85
CA LYS A 43 -22.92 12.02 6.34
C LYS A 43 -22.38 13.09 7.27
N GLY A 44 -21.92 14.22 6.72
CA GLY A 44 -21.14 15.28 7.39
C GLY A 44 -21.79 16.05 8.57
N GLY A 45 -22.80 15.48 9.24
CA GLY A 45 -23.35 15.94 10.51
C GLY A 45 -23.41 14.88 11.61
N ASP A 46 -23.34 13.58 11.27
CA ASP A 46 -23.43 12.47 12.24
C ASP A 46 -22.04 11.90 12.53
N ILE A 47 -21.24 12.60 13.33
CA ILE A 47 -19.93 12.12 13.80
C ILE A 47 -20.10 10.82 14.64
N ALA A 48 -21.25 10.68 15.32
CA ALA A 48 -21.61 9.45 16.02
C ALA A 48 -21.84 8.26 15.07
N ALA A 49 -22.30 8.50 13.84
CA ALA A 49 -22.39 7.47 12.81
C ALA A 49 -21.03 7.16 12.15
N ALA A 50 -20.06 8.08 12.27
CA ALA A 50 -18.70 7.87 11.78
C ALA A 50 -17.91 6.87 12.63
N LEU A 51 -18.17 6.84 13.95
CA LEU A 51 -17.54 5.93 14.90
C LEU A 51 -18.59 5.35 15.86
N PRO A 52 -19.32 4.29 15.47
CA PRO A 52 -20.28 3.64 16.36
C PRO A 52 -19.56 3.06 17.59
N ILE A 53 -20.19 3.18 18.76
CA ILE A 53 -19.60 2.80 20.05
C ILE A 53 -19.23 1.30 20.06
N ASP A 54 -19.99 0.47 19.35
CA ASP A 54 -19.76 -0.96 19.21
C ASP A 54 -18.47 -1.31 18.43
N LEU A 55 -17.97 -0.39 17.59
CA LEU A 55 -16.72 -0.58 16.85
C LEU A 55 -15.47 -0.26 17.70
N ILE A 56 -15.62 0.51 18.78
CA ILE A 56 -14.50 1.00 19.59
C ILE A 56 -13.71 -0.16 20.23
N PRO A 57 -14.36 -1.16 20.86
CA PRO A 57 -13.64 -2.32 21.41
C PRO A 57 -12.85 -3.08 20.35
N GLY A 58 -13.43 -3.25 19.15
CA GLY A 58 -12.77 -3.92 18.02
C GLY A 58 -11.56 -3.14 17.50
N LEU A 59 -11.66 -1.82 17.39
CA LEU A 59 -10.54 -0.95 16.98
C LEU A 59 -9.42 -0.94 18.01
N ILE A 60 -9.75 -0.90 19.31
CA ILE A 60 -8.76 -0.96 20.39
C ILE A 60 -8.05 -2.31 20.38
N LEU A 61 -8.80 -3.42 20.26
CA LEU A 61 -8.22 -4.76 20.20
C LEU A 61 -7.30 -4.91 18.97
N LEU A 62 -7.72 -4.41 17.81
CA LEU A 62 -6.90 -4.38 16.59
C LEU A 62 -5.62 -3.57 16.81
N ALA A 63 -5.73 -2.37 17.40
CA ALA A 63 -4.58 -1.52 17.69
C ALA A 63 -3.58 -2.21 18.62
N ILE A 64 -4.06 -2.82 19.69
CA ILE A 64 -3.22 -3.54 20.66
C ILE A 64 -2.57 -4.76 20.00
N ALA A 65 -3.33 -5.57 19.26
CA ALA A 65 -2.83 -6.77 18.60
C ALA A 65 -1.74 -6.44 17.57
N LEU A 66 -1.97 -5.48 16.68
CA LEU A 66 -0.98 -5.04 15.70
C LEU A 66 0.23 -4.38 16.39
N CYS A 67 0.00 -3.57 17.43
CA CYS A 67 1.10 -2.97 18.19
C CYS A 67 2.00 -4.03 18.80
N ALA A 68 1.42 -5.04 19.47
CA ALA A 68 2.15 -6.14 20.08
C ALA A 68 2.96 -6.90 19.02
N LEU A 69 2.34 -7.21 17.88
CA LEU A 69 2.92 -8.01 16.82
C LEU A 69 4.10 -7.29 16.13
N PHE A 70 3.92 -6.04 15.73
CA PHE A 70 5.00 -5.25 15.13
C PHE A 70 6.10 -4.89 16.14
N THR A 71 5.74 -4.62 17.40
CA THR A 71 6.73 -4.34 18.45
C THR A 71 7.56 -5.58 18.76
N PHE A 72 6.94 -6.76 18.80
CA PHE A 72 7.64 -8.03 18.99
C PHE A 72 8.66 -8.28 17.88
N GLY A 73 8.24 -8.17 16.62
CA GLY A 73 9.17 -8.30 15.49
C GLY A 73 10.33 -7.32 15.57
N ASN A 74 10.06 -6.05 15.94
CA ASN A 74 11.10 -5.03 16.11
C ASN A 74 12.09 -5.32 17.26
N ILE A 75 11.61 -5.90 18.38
CA ILE A 75 12.49 -6.31 19.49
C ILE A 75 13.42 -7.44 19.04
N VAL A 76 12.89 -8.45 18.33
CA VAL A 76 13.69 -9.61 17.90
C VAL A 76 14.73 -9.24 16.84
N MET A 77 14.45 -8.24 16.00
CA MET A 77 15.43 -7.68 15.04
C MET A 77 16.59 -6.91 15.71
N GLY A 78 16.61 -6.78 17.03
CA GLY A 78 17.66 -6.03 17.74
C GLY A 78 17.53 -4.51 17.58
N GLY A 79 16.32 -4.02 17.27
CA GLY A 79 16.03 -2.60 17.22
C GLY A 79 16.34 -1.96 18.58
N ARG A 80 17.32 -1.05 18.61
CA ARG A 80 17.86 -0.40 19.83
C ARG A 80 16.82 0.24 20.76
N ARG A 81 15.54 0.35 20.35
CA ARG A 81 14.40 0.79 21.18
C ARG A 81 13.07 0.18 20.75
N GLY A 82 12.95 -1.16 20.71
CA GLY A 82 11.69 -1.83 20.37
C GLY A 82 10.46 -1.30 21.14
N ARG A 83 10.59 -1.12 22.47
CA ARG A 83 9.51 -0.57 23.33
C ARG A 83 9.19 0.91 23.10
N ALA A 84 10.13 1.70 22.57
CA ALA A 84 9.86 3.11 22.26
C ALA A 84 8.98 3.28 21.01
N MET A 85 8.70 2.20 20.28
CA MET A 85 7.79 2.19 19.15
C MET A 85 6.31 2.25 19.58
N ILE A 86 5.98 1.75 20.77
CA ILE A 86 4.61 1.63 21.27
C ILE A 86 3.84 2.97 21.22
N PRO A 87 4.32 4.07 21.84
CA PRO A 87 3.57 5.34 21.81
C PRO A 87 3.44 5.90 20.39
N GLY A 88 4.48 5.73 19.56
CA GLY A 88 4.44 6.16 18.17
C GLY A 88 3.44 5.35 17.33
N PHE A 89 3.33 4.04 17.58
CA PHE A 89 2.40 3.16 16.86
C PHE A 89 0.95 3.57 17.08
N PHE A 90 0.56 3.83 18.33
CA PHE A 90 -0.79 4.33 18.64
C PHE A 90 -1.05 5.69 18.00
N GLY A 91 -0.05 6.59 17.96
CA GLY A 91 -0.16 7.86 17.24
C GLY A 91 -0.43 7.67 15.74
N ILE A 92 0.35 6.82 15.07
CA ILE A 92 0.16 6.51 13.64
C ILE A 92 -1.19 5.82 13.40
N PHE A 93 -1.58 4.89 14.26
CA PHE A 93 -2.85 4.17 14.16
C PHE A 93 -4.05 5.13 14.29
N LEU A 94 -3.99 6.09 15.21
CA LEU A 94 -5.03 7.12 15.35
C LEU A 94 -5.10 8.01 14.11
N LEU A 95 -3.96 8.47 13.58
CA LEU A 95 -3.92 9.26 12.35
C LEU A 95 -4.48 8.48 11.14
N ALA A 96 -4.14 7.19 11.03
CA ALA A 96 -4.67 6.32 9.99
C ALA A 96 -6.20 6.12 10.14
N THR A 97 -6.67 5.93 11.37
CA THR A 97 -8.10 5.82 11.70
C THR A 97 -8.83 7.11 11.30
N LEU A 98 -8.28 8.28 11.64
CA LEU A 98 -8.84 9.57 11.25
C LEU A 98 -8.90 9.75 9.73
N ALA A 99 -7.81 9.41 9.02
CA ALA A 99 -7.78 9.46 7.56
C ALA A 99 -8.85 8.54 6.93
N TYR A 100 -9.07 7.36 7.51
CA TYR A 100 -10.08 6.41 7.05
C TYR A 100 -11.51 6.92 7.29
N ILE A 101 -11.77 7.52 8.46
CA ILE A 101 -13.05 8.16 8.77
C ILE A 101 -13.36 9.28 7.77
N LEU A 102 -12.38 10.17 7.53
CA LEU A 102 -12.54 11.29 6.60
C LEU A 102 -12.77 10.81 5.15
N GLY A 103 -12.02 9.79 4.72
CA GLY A 103 -12.18 9.17 3.40
C GLY A 103 -13.50 8.42 3.21
N ASN A 104 -14.17 8.01 4.29
CA ASN A 104 -15.47 7.34 4.22
C ASN A 104 -16.67 8.28 4.37
N SER A 105 -16.42 9.59 4.47
CA SER A 105 -17.47 10.60 4.42
C SER A 105 -18.13 10.62 3.04
N GLN A 106 -19.45 10.82 3.00
CA GLN A 106 -20.19 10.86 1.73
C GLN A 106 -19.70 12.00 0.81
N VAL A 107 -19.26 13.10 1.38
CA VAL A 107 -18.68 14.23 0.63
C VAL A 107 -17.37 13.82 -0.03
N ALA A 108 -16.47 13.13 0.68
CA ALA A 108 -15.21 12.65 0.11
C ALA A 108 -15.42 11.60 -0.99
N LYS A 109 -16.42 10.71 -0.85
CA LYS A 109 -16.76 9.76 -1.90
C LYS A 109 -17.42 10.39 -3.12
N ALA A 110 -18.23 11.44 -2.95
CA ALA A 110 -18.81 12.17 -4.07
C ALA A 110 -17.75 12.82 -4.97
N ILE A 111 -16.60 13.17 -4.40
CA ILE A 111 -15.42 13.72 -5.10
C ILE A 111 -14.34 12.66 -5.38
N ASN A 112 -14.63 11.37 -5.21
CA ASN A 112 -13.69 10.24 -5.37
C ASN A 112 -12.37 10.37 -4.58
N LEU A 113 -12.36 11.12 -3.49
CA LEU A 113 -11.21 11.22 -2.59
C LEU A 113 -11.27 10.10 -1.54
N GLY A 114 -10.42 9.08 -1.74
CA GLY A 114 -10.29 7.96 -0.81
C GLY A 114 -9.53 8.30 0.47
N TYR A 115 -9.44 7.32 1.38
CA TYR A 115 -8.69 7.43 2.64
C TYR A 115 -7.20 7.75 2.44
N ALA A 116 -6.61 7.31 1.33
CA ALA A 116 -5.20 7.54 1.00
C ALA A 116 -4.88 9.03 0.80
N PHE A 117 -5.76 9.77 0.10
CA PHE A 117 -5.63 11.22 -0.06
C PHE A 117 -5.61 11.94 1.29
N TRP A 118 -6.52 11.57 2.20
CA TRP A 118 -6.58 12.16 3.54
C TRP A 118 -5.36 11.80 4.39
N ALA A 119 -4.85 10.58 4.28
CA ALA A 119 -3.62 10.16 4.96
C ALA A 119 -2.42 11.01 4.51
N LEU A 120 -2.29 11.24 3.19
CA LEU A 120 -1.27 12.12 2.61
C LEU A 120 -1.43 13.58 3.05
N ALA A 121 -2.65 14.12 2.97
CA ALA A 121 -2.91 15.50 3.35
C ALA A 121 -2.55 15.76 4.82
N ILE A 122 -2.97 14.86 5.72
CA ILE A 122 -2.65 14.93 7.16
C ILE A 122 -1.13 14.80 7.37
N GLY A 123 -0.48 13.83 6.71
CA GLY A 123 0.97 13.63 6.81
C GLY A 123 1.77 14.85 6.35
N LEU A 124 1.37 15.45 5.22
CA LEU A 124 1.99 16.65 4.67
C LEU A 124 1.81 17.85 5.60
N LEU A 125 0.60 18.05 6.13
CA LEU A 125 0.32 19.12 7.09
C LEU A 125 1.19 18.99 8.34
N ILE A 126 1.24 17.80 8.95
CA ILE A 126 2.06 17.56 10.15
C ILE A 126 3.55 17.79 9.85
N SER A 127 4.03 17.29 8.71
CA SER A 127 5.44 17.43 8.32
C SER A 127 5.86 18.88 8.08
N ASN A 128 4.96 19.72 7.55
CA ASN A 128 5.26 21.12 7.23
C ASN A 128 5.01 22.09 8.40
N THR A 129 4.16 21.73 9.37
CA THR A 129 3.82 22.62 10.50
C THR A 129 4.68 22.37 11.74
N VAL A 130 4.65 21.15 12.26
CA VAL A 130 5.30 20.80 13.55
C VAL A 130 6.54 19.92 13.36
N GLY A 131 6.66 19.29 12.18
CA GLY A 131 7.66 18.27 11.91
C GLY A 131 7.39 16.96 12.68
N THR A 132 8.12 15.89 12.34
CA THR A 132 7.90 14.57 12.96
C THR A 132 8.39 14.53 14.42
N PRO A 133 7.49 14.40 15.42
CA PRO A 133 7.87 14.43 16.83
C PRO A 133 8.82 13.29 17.19
N LYS A 134 9.74 13.52 18.14
CA LYS A 134 10.76 12.52 18.55
C LYS A 134 10.16 11.20 19.06
N TRP A 135 8.96 11.22 19.63
CA TRP A 135 8.24 10.04 20.12
C TRP A 135 7.55 9.24 19.01
N LEU A 136 7.27 9.87 17.86
CA LEU A 136 6.66 9.22 16.71
C LEU A 136 7.70 8.52 15.83
N ARG A 137 8.91 9.11 15.73
CA ARG A 137 10.03 8.61 14.90
C ARG A 137 10.35 7.11 15.03
N PRO A 138 10.37 6.50 16.23
CA PRO A 138 10.66 5.06 16.36
C PRO A 138 9.63 4.16 15.66
N ALA A 139 8.40 4.65 15.46
CA ALA A 139 7.31 3.95 14.79
C ALA A 139 7.17 4.30 13.31
N VAL A 140 7.82 5.34 12.78
CA VAL A 140 7.77 5.67 11.35
C VAL A 140 8.70 4.71 10.56
N ARG A 141 8.31 3.44 10.49
CA ARG A 141 8.95 2.39 9.68
C ARG A 141 8.06 2.04 8.49
N THR A 142 8.04 2.93 7.51
CA THR A 142 7.20 2.81 6.31
C THR A 142 7.43 1.48 5.59
N GLU A 143 8.68 1.09 5.37
CA GLU A 143 9.01 -0.19 4.72
C GLU A 143 8.42 -1.40 5.47
N TYR A 144 8.50 -1.40 6.81
CA TYR A 144 8.03 -2.52 7.62
C TYR A 144 6.52 -2.73 7.52
N TYR A 145 5.74 -1.64 7.57
CA TYR A 145 4.28 -1.72 7.44
C TYR A 145 3.84 -1.99 6.00
N ILE A 146 4.43 -1.32 5.01
CA ILE A 146 4.06 -1.46 3.61
C ILE A 146 4.39 -2.87 3.10
N LYS A 147 5.58 -3.41 3.40
CA LYS A 147 5.95 -4.78 3.01
C LYS A 147 5.01 -5.82 3.63
N THR A 148 4.65 -5.64 4.90
CA THR A 148 3.70 -6.52 5.59
C THR A 148 2.32 -6.45 4.94
N GLY A 149 1.82 -5.24 4.68
CA GLY A 149 0.55 -5.02 3.98
C GLY A 149 0.55 -5.63 2.58
N LEU A 150 1.67 -5.56 1.86
CA LEU A 150 1.82 -6.15 0.53
C LEU A 150 1.73 -7.68 0.55
N VAL A 151 2.32 -8.34 1.56
CA VAL A 151 2.19 -9.80 1.72
C VAL A 151 0.73 -10.19 1.93
N ILE A 152 0.02 -9.46 2.79
CA ILE A 152 -1.40 -9.72 3.09
C ILE A 152 -2.27 -9.44 1.86
N LEU A 153 -2.08 -8.29 1.22
CA LEU A 153 -2.83 -7.88 0.02
C LEU A 153 -2.57 -8.82 -1.15
N GLY A 154 -1.33 -9.27 -1.34
CA GLY A 154 -0.97 -10.26 -2.35
C GLY A 154 -1.70 -11.58 -2.10
N ALA A 155 -1.74 -12.05 -0.85
CA ALA A 155 -2.51 -13.23 -0.50
C ALA A 155 -4.01 -13.02 -0.72
N GLU A 156 -4.60 -11.93 -0.22
CA GLU A 156 -6.03 -11.62 -0.35
C GLU A 156 -6.47 -11.56 -1.82
N ILE A 157 -5.77 -10.79 -2.66
CA ILE A 157 -6.11 -10.64 -4.07
C ILE A 157 -5.94 -11.97 -4.79
N LEU A 158 -4.84 -12.69 -4.57
CA LEU A 158 -4.60 -13.96 -5.25
C LEU A 158 -5.68 -14.99 -4.88
N PHE A 159 -6.00 -15.14 -3.59
CA PHE A 159 -7.07 -16.04 -3.15
C PHE A 159 -8.44 -15.61 -3.66
N SER A 160 -8.81 -14.33 -3.54
CA SER A 160 -10.10 -13.83 -4.01
C SER A 160 -10.25 -14.02 -5.52
N ARG A 161 -9.20 -13.75 -6.31
CA ARG A 161 -9.23 -13.91 -7.77
C ARG A 161 -9.27 -15.36 -8.19
N ILE A 162 -8.57 -16.26 -7.49
CA ILE A 162 -8.66 -17.71 -7.75
C ILE A 162 -10.07 -18.23 -7.44
N VAL A 163 -10.72 -17.75 -6.38
CA VAL A 163 -12.07 -18.18 -6.02
C VAL A 163 -13.11 -17.62 -7.00
N GLU A 164 -12.96 -16.37 -7.44
CA GLU A 164 -13.94 -15.66 -8.28
C GLU A 164 -13.81 -16.02 -9.78
N PHE A 165 -12.58 -16.11 -10.29
CA PHE A 165 -12.30 -16.33 -11.72
C PHE A 165 -11.66 -17.69 -12.02
N GLY A 166 -11.39 -18.50 -11.00
CA GLY A 166 -10.80 -19.83 -11.17
C GLY A 166 -9.42 -19.80 -11.85
N PRO A 167 -9.10 -20.84 -12.64
CA PRO A 167 -7.82 -20.90 -13.36
C PRO A 167 -7.67 -19.81 -14.44
N TYR A 168 -8.77 -19.25 -14.95
CA TYR A 168 -8.72 -18.19 -15.98
C TYR A 168 -8.18 -16.88 -15.43
N GLY A 169 -8.62 -16.46 -14.24
CA GLY A 169 -8.08 -15.26 -13.59
C GLY A 169 -6.58 -15.39 -13.30
N LEU A 170 -6.16 -16.57 -12.85
CA LEU A 170 -4.73 -16.86 -12.61
C LEU A 170 -3.93 -16.85 -13.92
N ALA A 171 -4.46 -17.45 -14.99
CA ALA A 171 -3.79 -17.46 -16.31
C ALA A 171 -3.66 -16.05 -16.88
N ILE A 172 -4.67 -15.19 -16.71
CA ILE A 172 -4.63 -13.79 -17.16
C ILE A 172 -3.61 -13.00 -16.34
N ALA A 173 -3.64 -13.08 -15.01
CA ALA A 173 -2.68 -12.38 -14.17
C ALA A 173 -1.24 -12.84 -14.44
N TRP A 174 -1.03 -14.15 -14.58
CA TRP A 174 0.29 -14.72 -14.82
C TRP A 174 0.80 -14.49 -16.25
N GLY A 175 -0.11 -14.37 -17.22
CA GLY A 175 0.23 -14.12 -18.62
C GLY A 175 0.38 -12.64 -18.94
N VAL A 176 -0.64 -11.84 -18.65
CA VAL A 176 -0.70 -10.43 -19.05
C VAL A 176 0.40 -9.61 -18.36
N THR A 177 0.61 -9.79 -17.06
CA THR A 177 1.61 -9.00 -16.32
C THR A 177 3.03 -9.09 -16.91
N PRO A 178 3.63 -10.27 -17.12
CA PRO A 178 4.95 -10.34 -17.74
C PRO A 178 4.94 -9.89 -19.20
N ILE A 179 3.87 -10.12 -19.96
CA ILE A 179 3.76 -9.64 -21.35
C ILE A 179 3.86 -8.10 -21.38
N VAL A 180 3.08 -7.41 -20.56
CA VAL A 180 3.07 -5.94 -20.52
C VAL A 180 4.41 -5.40 -20.02
N VAL A 181 5.01 -6.00 -18.98
CA VAL A 181 6.33 -5.59 -18.46
C VAL A 181 7.41 -5.76 -19.53
N ILE A 182 7.45 -6.91 -20.23
CA ILE A 182 8.42 -7.16 -21.30
C ILE A 182 8.21 -6.19 -22.46
N PHE A 183 6.96 -5.98 -22.87
CA PHE A 183 6.62 -5.03 -23.92
C PHE A 183 7.12 -3.62 -23.57
N MET A 184 6.84 -3.15 -22.35
CA MET A 184 7.23 -1.82 -21.92
C MET A 184 8.75 -1.66 -21.77
N TYR A 185 9.44 -2.71 -21.30
CA TYR A 185 10.90 -2.73 -21.27
C TYR A 185 11.52 -2.70 -22.67
N LEU A 186 11.00 -3.48 -23.61
CA LEU A 186 11.45 -3.47 -25.01
C LEU A 186 11.15 -2.12 -25.66
N PHE A 187 10.00 -1.52 -25.38
CA PHE A 187 9.63 -0.19 -25.85
C PHE A 187 10.65 0.86 -25.36
N GLY A 188 10.93 0.88 -24.06
CA GLY A 188 11.89 1.82 -23.46
C GLY A 188 13.33 1.63 -23.96
N THR A 189 13.76 0.39 -24.16
CA THR A 189 15.14 0.09 -24.56
C THR A 189 15.38 0.16 -26.07
N ARG A 190 14.44 -0.29 -26.90
CA ARG A 190 14.61 -0.34 -28.37
C ARG A 190 14.05 0.88 -29.09
N ILE A 191 12.92 1.41 -28.66
CA ILE A 191 12.25 2.53 -29.33
C ILE A 191 12.70 3.86 -28.73
N LEU A 192 12.58 4.01 -27.40
CA LEU A 192 13.02 5.24 -26.71
C LEU A 192 14.55 5.31 -26.50
N LYS A 193 15.28 4.20 -26.77
CA LYS A 193 16.74 4.11 -26.69
C LYS A 193 17.32 4.59 -25.35
N MET A 194 16.59 4.35 -24.25
CA MET A 194 17.04 4.74 -22.92
C MET A 194 18.29 3.94 -22.51
N GLN A 195 19.35 4.66 -22.12
CA GLN A 195 20.64 4.07 -21.76
C GLN A 195 20.59 3.31 -20.42
N GLN A 196 19.76 3.77 -19.48
CA GLN A 196 19.65 3.20 -18.13
C GLN A 196 18.62 2.07 -18.08
N LYS A 197 19.06 0.84 -18.36
CA LYS A 197 18.18 -0.35 -18.38
C LYS A 197 17.49 -0.62 -17.04
N THR A 198 18.16 -0.34 -15.92
CA THR A 198 17.60 -0.48 -14.57
C THR A 198 16.44 0.48 -14.34
N LEU A 199 16.59 1.75 -14.73
CA LEU A 199 15.51 2.73 -14.67
C LEU A 199 14.33 2.31 -15.55
N VAL A 200 14.58 1.84 -16.78
CA VAL A 200 13.52 1.35 -17.68
C VAL A 200 12.76 0.19 -17.07
N MET A 201 13.45 -0.76 -16.42
CA MET A 201 12.80 -1.88 -15.72
C MET A 201 11.93 -1.39 -14.56
N ILE A 202 12.41 -0.46 -13.74
CA ILE A 202 11.64 0.08 -12.63
C ILE A 202 10.39 0.81 -13.16
N VAL A 203 10.53 1.65 -14.19
CA VAL A 203 9.40 2.36 -14.79
C VAL A 203 8.40 1.36 -15.39
N ALA A 204 8.86 0.43 -16.23
CA ALA A 204 8.01 -0.59 -16.84
C ALA A 204 7.20 -1.38 -15.79
N THR A 205 7.86 -1.90 -14.77
CA THR A 205 7.19 -2.65 -13.69
C THR A 205 6.24 -1.78 -12.87
N SER A 206 6.62 -0.52 -12.59
CA SER A 206 5.76 0.41 -11.85
C SER A 206 4.52 0.84 -12.63
N THR A 207 4.58 0.93 -13.95
CA THR A 207 3.44 1.33 -14.80
C THR A 207 2.53 0.16 -15.19
N SER A 208 3.03 -1.07 -15.11
CA SER A 208 2.30 -2.28 -15.51
C SER A 208 1.70 -3.05 -14.34
N VAL A 209 1.99 -2.63 -13.11
CA VAL A 209 1.58 -3.29 -11.86
C VAL A 209 1.24 -2.17 -10.85
N CYS A 210 0.98 -2.51 -9.58
CA CYS A 210 0.53 -1.65 -8.49
C CYS A 210 1.47 -0.48 -8.07
N GLY A 211 2.24 0.09 -9.00
CA GLY A 211 2.96 1.34 -8.84
C GLY A 211 4.25 1.19 -8.04
N VAL A 212 4.26 1.83 -6.88
CA VAL A 212 5.46 2.02 -6.03
C VAL A 212 5.98 0.71 -5.46
N SER A 213 5.09 -0.22 -5.09
CA SER A 213 5.46 -1.54 -4.59
C SER A 213 6.20 -2.37 -5.63
N ALA A 214 5.70 -2.37 -6.86
CA ALA A 214 6.34 -3.04 -7.99
C ALA A 214 7.69 -2.40 -8.33
N ALA A 215 7.77 -1.07 -8.27
CA ALA A 215 9.02 -0.32 -8.46
C ALA A 215 10.10 -0.75 -7.44
N ILE A 216 9.74 -0.86 -6.17
CA ILE A 216 10.66 -1.28 -5.09
C ILE A 216 11.12 -2.72 -5.30
N ALA A 217 10.20 -3.64 -5.62
CA ALA A 217 10.53 -5.04 -5.87
C ALA A 217 11.46 -5.21 -7.08
N ALA A 218 11.18 -4.51 -8.19
CA ALA A 218 12.01 -4.52 -9.39
C ALA A 218 13.39 -3.88 -9.15
N ALA A 219 13.45 -2.78 -8.39
CA ALA A 219 14.72 -2.15 -8.02
C ALA A 219 15.61 -3.10 -7.20
N ALA A 220 15.02 -3.85 -6.26
CA ALA A 220 15.74 -4.86 -5.48
C ALA A 220 16.23 -6.02 -6.36
N ALA A 221 15.38 -6.52 -7.27
CA ALA A 221 15.72 -7.64 -8.17
C ALA A 221 16.82 -7.27 -9.19
N CYS A 222 16.75 -6.08 -9.79
CA CYS A 222 17.71 -5.61 -10.78
C CYS A 222 18.92 -4.89 -10.16
N ARG A 223 18.98 -4.76 -8.83
CA ARG A 223 20.03 -4.02 -8.08
C ARG A 223 20.18 -2.58 -8.58
N ALA A 224 19.06 -1.92 -8.79
CA ALA A 224 19.03 -0.53 -9.24
C ALA A 224 19.55 0.42 -8.17
N LYS A 225 20.00 1.60 -8.60
CA LYS A 225 20.46 2.65 -7.68
C LYS A 225 19.27 3.28 -6.95
N LYS A 226 19.48 3.74 -5.72
CA LYS A 226 18.44 4.45 -4.94
C LYS A 226 17.90 5.68 -5.66
N ASP A 227 18.76 6.36 -6.41
CA ASP A 227 18.40 7.55 -7.18
C ASP A 227 17.43 7.20 -8.33
N GLU A 228 17.65 6.06 -9.01
CA GLU A 228 16.78 5.57 -10.09
C GLU A 228 15.41 5.16 -9.56
N LEU A 229 15.37 4.48 -8.40
CA LEU A 229 14.12 4.15 -7.72
C LEU A 229 13.35 5.41 -7.33
N THR A 230 14.02 6.37 -6.70
CA THR A 230 13.39 7.62 -6.24
C THR A 230 12.82 8.41 -7.43
N LEU A 231 13.57 8.48 -8.53
CA LEU A 231 13.15 9.17 -9.74
C LEU A 231 11.94 8.48 -10.40
N ALA A 232 11.97 7.16 -10.53
CA ALA A 232 10.85 6.41 -11.10
C ALA A 232 9.59 6.55 -10.25
N VAL A 233 9.69 6.38 -8.93
CA VAL A 233 8.57 6.54 -8.00
C VAL A 233 8.01 7.96 -8.05
N GLY A 234 8.86 8.99 -8.00
CA GLY A 234 8.42 10.38 -8.08
C GLY A 234 7.67 10.68 -9.39
N MET A 235 8.20 10.23 -10.53
CA MET A 235 7.54 10.40 -11.82
C MET A 235 6.18 9.70 -11.85
N THR A 236 6.10 8.44 -11.43
CA THR A 236 4.84 7.69 -11.42
C THR A 236 3.77 8.37 -10.56
N LEU A 237 4.13 8.84 -9.35
CA LEU A 237 3.19 9.52 -8.46
C LEU A 237 2.64 10.81 -9.07
N ILE A 238 3.48 11.61 -9.73
CA ILE A 238 3.05 12.84 -10.41
C ILE A 238 2.03 12.48 -11.51
N PHE A 239 2.33 11.50 -12.36
CA PHE A 239 1.42 11.06 -13.40
C PHE A 239 0.12 10.47 -12.85
N THR A 240 0.19 9.68 -11.77
CA THR A 240 -1.00 9.13 -11.10
C THR A 240 -1.90 10.23 -10.59
N VAL A 241 -1.35 11.26 -9.92
CA VAL A 241 -2.14 12.40 -9.40
C VAL A 241 -2.82 13.15 -10.56
N ILE A 242 -2.09 13.38 -11.66
CA ILE A 242 -2.66 14.02 -12.84
C ILE A 242 -3.78 13.17 -13.45
N MET A 243 -3.56 11.86 -13.64
CA MET A 243 -4.56 10.95 -14.21
C MET A 243 -5.80 10.81 -13.33
N MET A 244 -5.63 10.82 -12.01
CA MET A 244 -6.74 10.75 -11.05
C MET A 244 -7.71 11.93 -11.17
N ILE A 245 -7.25 13.08 -11.67
CA ILE A 245 -8.11 14.24 -11.95
C ILE A 245 -8.54 14.25 -13.42
N ALA A 246 -7.60 14.04 -14.34
CA ALA A 246 -7.82 14.18 -15.77
C ALA A 246 -8.73 13.10 -16.36
N MET A 247 -8.54 11.83 -15.97
CA MET A 247 -9.32 10.72 -16.55
C MET A 247 -10.80 10.77 -16.16
N PRO A 248 -11.20 11.03 -14.89
CA PRO A 248 -12.63 11.19 -14.56
C PRO A 248 -13.29 12.34 -15.31
N LEU A 249 -12.60 13.48 -15.46
CA LEU A 249 -13.09 14.61 -16.24
C LEU A 249 -13.25 14.24 -17.72
N PHE A 250 -12.33 13.47 -18.28
CA PHE A 250 -12.41 13.00 -19.66
C PHE A 250 -13.58 12.03 -19.87
N VAL A 251 -13.79 11.08 -18.95
CA VAL A 251 -14.93 10.14 -18.98
C VAL A 251 -16.26 10.91 -19.00
N GLN A 252 -16.38 11.96 -18.18
CA GLN A 252 -17.55 12.83 -18.17
C GLN A 252 -17.69 13.65 -19.46
N ALA A 253 -16.58 14.22 -19.96
CA ALA A 253 -16.59 15.06 -21.17
C ALA A 253 -17.03 14.30 -22.43
N VAL A 254 -16.65 13.03 -22.55
CA VAL A 254 -16.99 12.18 -23.71
C VAL A 254 -18.33 11.44 -23.50
N ASN A 255 -19.02 11.66 -22.38
CA ASN A 255 -20.25 10.94 -22.01
C ASN A 255 -20.06 9.41 -22.08
N MET A 256 -18.89 8.95 -21.64
CA MET A 256 -18.55 7.53 -21.69
C MET A 256 -19.41 6.78 -20.67
N ASN A 257 -19.89 5.58 -21.04
CA ASN A 257 -20.67 4.74 -20.15
C ASN A 257 -19.93 4.55 -18.81
N GLU A 258 -20.61 4.80 -17.68
CA GLU A 258 -20.01 4.80 -16.34
C GLU A 258 -19.29 3.49 -16.00
N LEU A 259 -19.79 2.37 -16.52
CA LEU A 259 -19.25 1.04 -16.29
C LEU A 259 -17.94 0.83 -17.07
N VAL A 260 -17.87 1.34 -18.29
CA VAL A 260 -16.65 1.30 -19.14
C VAL A 260 -15.62 2.31 -18.66
N GLY A 261 -16.05 3.54 -18.35
CA GLY A 261 -15.19 4.57 -17.78
C GLY A 261 -14.63 4.14 -16.43
N GLY A 262 -15.46 3.56 -15.56
CA GLY A 262 -15.04 3.00 -14.27
C GLY A 262 -14.05 1.84 -14.42
N ALA A 263 -14.30 0.91 -15.35
CA ALA A 263 -13.37 -0.19 -15.63
C ALA A 263 -12.02 0.32 -16.17
N TRP A 264 -12.04 1.34 -17.03
CA TRP A 264 -10.81 1.93 -17.57
C TRP A 264 -10.02 2.70 -16.51
N LEU A 265 -10.69 3.51 -15.69
CA LEU A 265 -10.09 4.19 -14.56
C LEU A 265 -9.45 3.20 -13.58
N GLY A 266 -10.19 2.15 -13.22
CA GLY A 266 -9.74 1.11 -12.29
C GLY A 266 -8.61 0.24 -12.84
N GLY A 267 -8.52 0.05 -14.16
CA GLY A 267 -7.44 -0.71 -14.80
C GLY A 267 -6.20 0.10 -15.18
N THR A 268 -6.25 1.43 -15.07
CA THR A 268 -5.13 2.31 -15.45
C THR A 268 -4.52 3.01 -14.23
N ILE A 269 -5.33 3.34 -13.22
CA ILE A 269 -4.88 3.99 -11.99
C ILE A 269 -4.66 2.92 -10.92
N ASP A 270 -3.66 2.07 -11.14
CA ASP A 270 -3.29 0.96 -10.24
C ASP A 270 -2.40 1.39 -9.06
N ALA A 271 -2.09 2.68 -8.95
CA ALA A 271 -1.36 3.26 -7.84
C ALA A 271 -2.33 3.98 -6.91
N THR A 272 -2.43 3.51 -5.67
CA THR A 272 -2.97 4.33 -4.59
C THR A 272 -1.97 5.44 -4.32
N GLY A 273 -2.42 6.69 -4.22
CA GLY A 273 -1.55 7.80 -3.80
C GLY A 273 -1.09 7.52 -2.37
N ALA A 274 0.11 6.93 -2.26
CA ALA A 274 0.86 6.53 -1.07
C ALA A 274 0.15 6.56 0.30
#